data_AF-A0A0M4LID1-F1
#
_entry.id   AF-A0A0M4LID1-F1
#
_cell.length_a   1.000
_cell.length_b   1.000
_cell.length_c   1.000
_cell.angle_alpha   90.00
_cell.angle_beta   90.00
_cell.angle_gamma   90.00
#
_symmetry.space_group_name_H-M   'P 1'
#
loop_
_entity.id
_entity.type
_entity.pdbx_description
1 polymer ?
#
loop_
_entity_poly.entity_id
_entity_poly.type
_entity_poly.pdbx_seq_one_letter_code
_entity_poly.pdbx_strand_id
1 'polypeptide(L)'
;MSVSSRIRMQVVRSVAPEAEGSASASTASTNAKLGSHTTGVADSGRWSTRRIAMYALFVALAMVTSFIEFPITPVTWLKYDPSGIVCLIAGFAYGPAAAAIVSVLGFVPHMFADPWGSLMAVLVALFLSVPAAFIYRKIRTRKGAAIGILVGAVLAIVVALVGNLIVTPIYAHMTYQAVAAMILPILLPFNVAKMAIHAVITFLIYKPISNLLSKQQ
;
A
#
# COMPACT_ATOMS: atom_id res chain seq x y z
N MET A 1 88.55 -23.03 2.69
CA MET A 1 88.70 -21.57 2.45
C MET A 1 87.98 -20.81 3.56
N SER A 2 88.56 -19.70 4.03
CA SER A 2 88.02 -18.76 5.03
C SER A 2 87.75 -19.27 6.46
N VAL A 3 87.77 -18.34 7.43
CA VAL A 3 87.71 -18.54 8.89
C VAL A 3 87.06 -17.34 9.57
N SER A 4 86.10 -17.56 10.48
CA SER A 4 85.68 -16.67 11.60
C SER A 4 84.56 -17.37 12.38
N SER A 5 84.51 -17.55 13.72
CA SER A 5 85.29 -17.07 14.87
C SER A 5 85.02 -15.66 15.42
N ARG A 6 84.09 -15.55 16.39
CA ARG A 6 84.03 -14.74 17.64
C ARG A 6 82.62 -14.92 18.27
N ILE A 7 82.34 -15.11 19.58
CA ILE A 7 82.91 -14.65 20.88
C ILE A 7 82.50 -13.18 21.16
N ARG A 8 81.72 -12.80 22.19
CA ARG A 8 81.14 -13.44 23.41
C ARG A 8 79.83 -12.65 23.80
N MET A 9 79.04 -12.81 24.88
CA MET A 9 79.03 -13.55 26.17
C MET A 9 77.56 -13.71 26.70
N GLN A 10 77.34 -14.04 27.98
CA GLN A 10 76.04 -13.98 28.71
C GLN A 10 76.06 -12.88 29.80
N VAL A 11 74.90 -12.40 30.25
CA VAL A 11 74.56 -12.15 31.68
C VAL A 11 73.04 -12.31 31.87
N VAL A 12 72.61 -12.91 32.99
CA VAL A 12 71.21 -12.97 33.46
C VAL A 12 71.07 -12.17 34.75
N ARG A 13 70.00 -11.39 34.91
CA ARG A 13 69.46 -10.96 36.22
C ARG A 13 67.93 -10.92 36.20
N SER A 14 67.34 -11.13 37.37
CA SER A 14 65.90 -11.14 37.68
C SER A 14 65.66 -10.20 38.86
N VAL A 15 64.46 -9.61 38.95
CA VAL A 15 63.73 -9.20 40.18
C VAL A 15 62.34 -8.68 39.76
N ALA A 16 61.35 -8.70 40.66
CA ALA A 16 59.96 -8.30 40.42
C ALA A 16 59.56 -6.99 41.18
N PRO A 17 58.33 -6.78 41.68
CA PRO A 17 57.36 -5.86 41.06
C PRO A 17 56.95 -4.66 41.98
N GLU A 18 55.81 -4.02 41.66
CA GLU A 18 55.09 -2.98 42.45
C GLU A 18 55.76 -1.57 42.50
N ALA A 19 55.06 -0.43 42.62
CA ALA A 19 53.64 -0.08 42.40
C ALA A 19 53.51 1.47 42.25
N GLU A 20 52.29 2.00 42.39
CA GLU A 20 51.89 3.43 42.36
C GLU A 20 51.92 4.15 40.99
N GLY A 21 51.21 5.29 40.91
CA GLY A 21 51.07 6.10 39.70
C GLY A 21 50.31 7.40 39.93
N SER A 22 50.23 8.25 38.91
CA SER A 22 49.38 9.45 38.89
C SER A 22 48.99 9.81 37.45
N ALA A 23 47.96 10.64 37.28
CA ALA A 23 47.23 10.78 36.02
C ALA A 23 47.61 12.01 35.18
N SER A 24 47.42 11.90 33.86
CA SER A 24 46.97 13.00 32.99
C SER A 24 46.19 12.45 31.80
N ALA A 25 45.50 13.31 31.04
CA ALA A 25 44.25 12.98 30.35
C ALA A 25 44.22 13.22 28.83
N SER A 26 43.07 12.86 28.21
CA SER A 26 42.68 13.01 26.80
C SER A 26 43.41 12.10 25.81
N THR A 27 42.80 11.53 24.76
CA THR A 27 41.61 11.97 24.01
C THR A 27 40.72 10.80 23.57
N ALA A 28 39.40 10.90 23.77
CA ALA A 28 38.41 10.01 23.15
C ALA A 28 37.38 10.87 22.40
N SER A 29 37.22 10.64 21.09
CA SER A 29 36.45 11.51 20.20
C SER A 29 34.94 11.27 20.27
N THR A 30 34.23 12.12 21.00
CA THR A 30 32.76 12.18 21.06
C THR A 30 32.17 12.72 19.75
N ASN A 31 32.01 11.86 18.75
CA ASN A 31 31.19 12.19 17.57
C ASN A 31 29.70 12.19 17.96
N ALA A 32 29.20 13.36 18.34
CA ALA A 32 27.87 13.52 18.92
C ALA A 32 26.75 13.21 17.92
N LYS A 33 26.04 12.09 18.13
CA LYS A 33 24.83 11.72 17.39
C LYS A 33 23.63 12.60 17.82
N LEU A 34 23.69 13.88 17.46
CA LEU A 34 22.68 14.88 17.82
C LEU A 34 21.38 14.64 17.01
N GLY A 35 20.32 14.18 17.68
CA GLY A 35 18.98 14.08 17.07
C GLY A 35 18.22 12.79 17.30
N SER A 36 17.98 12.39 18.55
CA SER A 36 16.92 11.41 18.88
C SER A 36 16.34 11.64 20.28
N HIS A 37 15.42 12.59 20.41
CA HIS A 37 14.59 12.77 21.61
C HIS A 37 13.47 11.71 21.63
N THR A 38 13.84 10.45 21.84
CA THR A 38 12.92 9.31 21.71
C THR A 38 12.05 9.16 22.95
N THR A 39 11.02 9.99 23.12
CA THR A 39 9.95 9.82 24.12
C THR A 39 8.96 8.71 23.74
N GLY A 40 9.48 7.62 23.17
CA GLY A 40 8.72 6.46 22.76
C GLY A 40 8.44 5.54 23.94
N VAL A 41 7.27 5.70 24.57
CA VAL A 41 6.61 4.58 25.26
C VAL A 41 6.48 3.43 24.24
N ALA A 42 6.74 2.20 24.66
CA ALA A 42 6.82 1.06 23.76
C ALA A 42 5.47 0.77 23.06
N ASP A 43 5.30 1.29 21.85
CA ASP A 43 4.10 1.14 21.00
C ASP A 43 4.00 -0.25 20.34
N SER A 44 4.13 -1.32 21.14
CA SER A 44 3.93 -2.71 20.70
C SER A 44 2.44 -3.02 20.46
N GLY A 45 1.88 -2.43 19.41
CA GLY A 45 0.51 -2.66 18.94
C GLY A 45 -0.22 -1.41 18.42
N ARG A 46 0.25 -0.20 18.77
CA ARG A 46 -0.41 1.06 18.38
C ARG A 46 -0.01 1.48 16.96
N TRP A 47 -0.95 2.05 16.20
CA TRP A 47 -0.67 2.45 14.82
C TRP A 47 0.21 3.70 14.81
N SER A 48 1.41 3.58 14.24
CA SER A 48 2.30 4.73 14.00
C SER A 48 1.55 5.88 13.32
N THR A 49 1.71 7.10 13.83
CA THR A 49 1.12 8.35 13.30
C THR A 49 1.32 8.50 11.79
N ARG A 50 2.48 8.05 11.28
CA ARG A 50 2.82 8.06 9.86
C ARG A 50 1.93 7.12 9.02
N ARG A 51 1.55 5.96 9.55
CA ARG A 51 0.63 5.02 8.89
C ARG A 51 -0.77 5.64 8.81
N ILE A 52 -1.23 6.28 9.89
CA ILE A 52 -2.50 7.00 9.94
C ILE A 52 -2.50 8.14 8.90
N ALA A 53 -1.47 8.99 8.89
CA ALA A 53 -1.33 10.10 7.93
C ALA A 53 -1.31 9.62 6.47
N MET A 54 -0.62 8.52 6.17
CA MET A 54 -0.61 7.93 4.83
C MET A 54 -1.97 7.34 4.44
N TYR A 55 -2.70 6.71 5.37
CA TYR A 55 -4.06 6.23 5.08
C TYR A 55 -4.99 7.42 4.81
N ALA A 56 -4.92 8.49 5.60
CA ALA A 56 -5.67 9.72 5.38
C ALA A 56 -5.36 10.35 4.01
N LEU A 57 -4.09 10.37 3.58
CA LEU A 57 -3.69 10.83 2.25
C LEU A 57 -4.31 9.98 1.13
N PHE A 58 -4.27 8.65 1.24
CA PHE A 58 -4.89 7.77 0.24
C PHE A 58 -6.43 7.85 0.25
N VAL A 59 -7.06 8.06 1.41
CA VAL A 59 -8.51 8.33 1.53
C VAL A 59 -8.86 9.65 0.84
N ALA A 60 -8.13 10.74 1.11
CA ALA A 60 -8.36 12.04 0.49
C ALA A 60 -8.17 11.99 -1.04
N LEU A 61 -7.14 11.29 -1.52
CA LEU A 61 -6.95 11.04 -2.96
C LEU A 61 -8.11 10.22 -3.55
N ALA A 62 -8.61 9.20 -2.84
CA ALA A 62 -9.75 8.41 -3.30
C ALA A 62 -11.05 9.23 -3.34
N MET A 63 -11.30 10.10 -2.35
CA MET A 63 -12.41 11.06 -2.36
C MET A 63 -12.33 12.04 -3.53
N VAL A 64 -11.16 12.68 -3.73
CA VAL A 64 -10.99 13.64 -4.84
C VAL A 64 -11.14 12.95 -6.19
N THR A 65 -10.62 11.73 -6.34
CA THR A 65 -10.75 10.98 -7.60
C THR A 65 -12.13 10.39 -7.84
N SER A 66 -12.93 10.06 -6.82
CA SER A 66 -14.31 9.57 -7.01
C SER A 66 -15.24 10.66 -7.57
N PHE A 67 -14.99 11.94 -7.24
CA PHE A 67 -15.67 13.07 -7.88
C PHE A 67 -15.24 13.38 -9.33
N ILE A 68 -14.15 12.79 -9.83
CA ILE A 68 -13.75 12.88 -11.25
C ILE A 68 -14.46 11.77 -12.03
N GLU A 69 -15.80 11.80 -11.96
CA GLU A 69 -16.67 10.81 -12.56
C GLU A 69 -17.19 11.24 -13.95
N PHE A 70 -17.30 10.29 -14.88
CA PHE A 70 -17.84 10.55 -16.22
C PHE A 70 -18.66 9.37 -16.79
N PRO A 71 -19.78 9.64 -17.49
CA PRO A 71 -20.57 8.59 -18.13
C PRO A 71 -19.85 8.08 -19.39
N ILE A 72 -19.43 6.82 -19.37
CA ILE A 72 -18.87 6.12 -20.55
C ILE A 72 -19.99 5.49 -21.41
N THR A 73 -21.19 5.33 -20.85
CA THR A 73 -22.34 4.72 -21.52
C THR A 73 -23.51 5.72 -21.62
N PRO A 74 -24.54 5.47 -22.45
CA PRO A 74 -25.78 6.25 -22.45
C PRO A 74 -26.57 6.19 -21.13
N VAL A 75 -26.17 5.34 -20.18
CA VAL A 75 -26.84 5.13 -18.90
C VAL A 75 -26.27 6.07 -17.84
N THR A 76 -27.07 7.04 -17.41
CA THR A 76 -26.65 8.18 -16.57
C THR A 76 -26.17 7.80 -15.16
N TRP A 77 -26.64 6.68 -14.62
CA TRP A 77 -26.22 6.16 -13.31
C TRP A 77 -24.93 5.32 -13.37
N LEU A 78 -24.42 5.02 -14.57
CA LEU A 78 -23.30 4.08 -14.76
C LEU A 78 -22.01 4.83 -15.15
N LYS A 79 -21.39 5.46 -14.15
CA LYS A 79 -20.24 6.37 -14.31
C LYS A 79 -18.90 5.70 -13.98
N TYR A 80 -17.89 6.00 -14.80
CA TYR A 80 -16.51 5.65 -14.50
C TYR A 80 -15.90 6.71 -13.59
N ASP A 81 -15.06 6.27 -12.65
CA ASP A 81 -14.22 7.10 -11.80
C ASP A 81 -12.84 6.41 -11.65
N PRO A 82 -11.74 7.17 -11.44
CA PRO A 82 -10.40 6.60 -11.21
C PRO A 82 -10.08 6.16 -9.77
N SER A 83 -10.98 6.25 -8.78
CA SER A 83 -10.62 6.02 -7.36
C SER A 83 -10.23 4.58 -7.02
N GLY A 84 -10.70 3.59 -7.80
CA GLY A 84 -10.29 2.18 -7.66
C GLY A 84 -8.78 1.96 -7.83
N ILE A 85 -8.12 2.80 -8.64
CA ILE A 85 -6.66 2.82 -8.81
C ILE A 85 -5.98 3.25 -7.49
N VAL A 86 -6.51 4.29 -6.83
CA VAL A 86 -6.01 4.78 -5.53
C VAL A 86 -6.16 3.70 -4.46
N CYS A 87 -7.30 3.00 -4.43
CA CYS A 87 -7.56 1.87 -3.54
C CYS A 87 -6.56 0.72 -3.73
N LEU A 88 -6.30 0.33 -4.99
CA LEU A 88 -5.31 -0.70 -5.34
C LEU A 88 -3.89 -0.31 -4.91
N ILE A 89 -3.47 0.93 -5.15
CA ILE A 89 -2.13 1.43 -4.77
C ILE A 89 -1.97 1.44 -3.24
N ALA A 90 -2.97 1.92 -2.50
CA ALA A 90 -2.97 1.87 -1.03
C ALA A 90 -2.85 0.43 -0.52
N GLY A 91 -3.60 -0.49 -1.12
CA GLY A 91 -3.53 -1.93 -0.88
C GLY A 91 -2.15 -2.54 -1.15
N PHE A 92 -1.50 -2.13 -2.24
CA PHE A 92 -0.17 -2.65 -2.62
C PHE A 92 0.96 -2.06 -1.76
N ALA A 93 0.86 -0.80 -1.35
CA ALA A 93 1.82 -0.18 -0.45
C ALA A 93 1.70 -0.71 0.99
N TYR A 94 0.50 -0.67 1.58
CA TYR A 94 0.31 -0.89 3.02
C TYR A 94 -0.44 -2.18 3.39
N GLY A 95 -1.04 -2.88 2.43
CA GLY A 95 -1.71 -4.16 2.60
C GLY A 95 -3.25 -4.10 2.62
N PRO A 96 -3.93 -5.25 2.76
CA PRO A 96 -5.39 -5.37 2.59
C PRO A 96 -6.24 -4.47 3.49
N ALA A 97 -5.79 -4.17 4.72
CA ALA A 97 -6.49 -3.26 5.61
C ALA A 97 -6.51 -1.82 5.08
N ALA A 98 -5.44 -1.36 4.44
CA ALA A 98 -5.39 -0.03 3.83
C ALA A 98 -6.28 0.04 2.57
N ALA A 99 -6.28 -1.02 1.74
CA ALA A 99 -7.24 -1.17 0.65
C ALA A 99 -8.69 -1.02 1.16
N ALA A 100 -9.07 -1.77 2.19
CA ALA A 100 -10.42 -1.71 2.75
C ALA A 100 -10.81 -0.32 3.28
N ILE A 101 -9.92 0.31 4.07
CA ILE A 101 -10.16 1.64 4.65
C ILE A 101 -10.31 2.71 3.56
N VAL A 102 -9.47 2.66 2.51
CA VAL A 102 -9.51 3.61 1.40
C VAL A 102 -10.74 3.38 0.52
N SER A 103 -11.13 2.13 0.25
CA SER A 103 -12.35 1.79 -0.51
C SER A 103 -13.65 2.12 0.21
N VAL A 104 -13.69 2.13 1.55
CA VAL A 104 -14.88 2.56 2.30
C VAL A 104 -14.91 4.08 2.45
N LEU A 105 -13.85 4.67 3.02
CA LEU A 105 -13.85 6.09 3.33
C LEU A 105 -13.80 6.99 2.09
N GLY A 106 -13.20 6.51 0.98
CA GLY A 106 -13.13 7.24 -0.29
C GLY A 106 -14.48 7.61 -0.91
N PHE A 107 -15.56 6.95 -0.52
CA PHE A 107 -16.93 7.21 -1.02
C PHE A 107 -17.87 7.77 0.05
N VAL A 108 -17.43 7.98 1.30
CA VAL A 108 -18.28 8.59 2.34
C VAL A 108 -18.97 9.90 1.91
N PRO A 109 -18.33 10.83 1.15
CA PRO A 109 -19.02 12.01 0.63
C PRO A 109 -20.20 11.70 -0.29
N HIS A 110 -20.09 10.63 -1.09
CA HIS A 110 -21.14 10.21 -2.02
C HIS A 110 -22.35 9.59 -1.31
N MET A 111 -22.17 9.00 -0.11
CA MET A 111 -23.28 8.44 0.67
C MET A 111 -24.33 9.48 1.10
N PHE A 112 -24.00 10.78 1.08
CA PHE A 112 -24.94 11.87 1.38
C PHE A 112 -25.73 12.35 0.14
N ALA A 113 -25.33 11.95 -1.07
CA ALA A 113 -25.92 12.40 -2.34
C ALA A 113 -26.57 11.24 -3.12
N ASP A 114 -25.89 10.09 -3.21
CA ASP A 114 -26.43 8.84 -3.75
C ASP A 114 -26.00 7.66 -2.86
N PRO A 115 -26.82 7.30 -1.85
CA PRO A 115 -26.53 6.19 -0.96
C PRO A 115 -26.39 4.83 -1.69
N TRP A 116 -27.14 4.63 -2.77
CA TRP A 116 -27.22 3.36 -3.49
C TRP A 116 -26.06 3.19 -4.47
N GLY A 117 -25.78 4.21 -5.28
CA GLY A 117 -24.60 4.28 -6.13
C GLY A 117 -23.31 4.23 -5.30
N SER A 118 -23.25 4.94 -4.17
CA SER A 118 -22.10 4.92 -3.26
C SER A 118 -21.90 3.55 -2.60
N LEU A 119 -22.97 2.87 -2.16
CA LEU A 119 -22.87 1.50 -1.62
C LEU A 119 -22.29 0.54 -2.67
N MET A 120 -22.76 0.64 -3.91
CA MET A 120 -22.24 -0.17 -5.03
C MET A 120 -20.78 0.15 -5.34
N ALA A 121 -20.39 1.43 -5.35
CA ALA A 121 -19.01 1.84 -5.58
C ALA A 121 -18.06 1.33 -4.49
N VAL A 122 -18.45 1.40 -3.21
CA VAL A 122 -17.70 0.83 -2.08
C VAL A 122 -17.52 -0.68 -2.23
N LEU A 123 -18.60 -1.42 -2.55
CA LEU A 123 -18.52 -2.87 -2.75
C LEU A 123 -17.59 -3.25 -3.92
N VAL A 124 -17.73 -2.59 -5.07
CA VAL A 124 -16.86 -2.82 -6.23
C VAL A 124 -15.39 -2.47 -5.91
N ALA A 125 -15.13 -1.36 -5.22
CA ALA A 125 -13.78 -0.97 -4.81
C ALA A 125 -13.16 -1.92 -3.79
N LEU A 126 -13.95 -2.45 -2.85
CA LEU A 126 -13.52 -3.47 -1.88
C LEU A 126 -13.12 -4.78 -2.56
N PHE A 127 -13.98 -5.34 -3.41
CA PHE A 127 -13.72 -6.60 -4.10
C PHE A 127 -12.63 -6.47 -5.18
N LEU A 128 -12.41 -5.27 -5.73
CA LEU A 128 -11.23 -4.96 -6.55
C LEU A 128 -9.94 -4.95 -5.71
N SER A 129 -9.90 -4.16 -4.64
CA SER A 129 -8.65 -3.78 -3.98
C SER A 129 -8.18 -4.76 -2.91
N VAL A 130 -9.09 -5.33 -2.11
CA VAL A 130 -8.74 -6.16 -0.95
C VAL A 130 -8.19 -7.54 -1.36
N PRO A 131 -8.80 -8.29 -2.31
CA PRO A 131 -8.25 -9.56 -2.80
C PRO A 131 -6.91 -9.36 -3.53
N ALA A 132 -6.82 -8.31 -4.35
CA ALA A 132 -5.59 -7.94 -5.05
C ALA A 132 -4.45 -7.67 -4.06
N ALA A 133 -4.70 -6.84 -3.04
CA ALA A 133 -3.73 -6.54 -1.98
C ALA A 133 -3.32 -7.79 -1.17
N PHE A 134 -4.23 -8.75 -0.98
CA PHE A 134 -3.94 -9.98 -0.26
C PHE A 134 -3.01 -10.90 -1.06
N ILE A 135 -3.25 -11.04 -2.36
CA ILE A 135 -2.41 -11.81 -3.29
C ILE A 135 -1.02 -11.15 -3.42
N TYR A 136 -0.96 -9.83 -3.67
CA TYR A 136 0.32 -9.12 -3.79
C TYR A 136 1.11 -9.08 -2.47
N ARG A 137 0.44 -9.05 -1.31
CA ARG A 137 1.12 -9.17 0.00
C ARG A 137 1.87 -10.50 0.14
N LYS A 138 1.34 -11.61 -0.42
CA LYS A 138 2.01 -12.91 -0.46
C LYS A 138 3.07 -12.98 -1.55
N ILE A 139 2.81 -12.41 -2.73
CA ILE A 139 3.69 -12.49 -3.90
C ILE A 139 4.09 -11.07 -4.35
N ARG A 140 5.13 -10.51 -3.73
CA ARG A 140 5.65 -9.15 -3.98
C ARG A 140 6.43 -9.01 -5.30
N THR A 141 5.84 -9.46 -6.42
CA THR A 141 6.45 -9.43 -7.76
C THR A 141 5.51 -8.79 -8.80
N ARG A 142 6.01 -8.50 -10.01
CA ARG A 142 5.14 -8.08 -11.13
C ARG A 142 4.08 -9.14 -11.48
N LYS A 143 4.44 -10.44 -11.43
CA LYS A 143 3.49 -11.54 -11.64
C LYS A 143 2.40 -11.54 -10.54
N GLY A 144 2.79 -11.41 -9.27
CA GLY A 144 1.83 -11.36 -8.16
C GLY A 144 0.92 -10.14 -8.18
N ALA A 145 1.41 -8.97 -8.63
CA ALA A 145 0.59 -7.78 -8.83
C ALA A 145 -0.44 -7.99 -9.96
N ALA A 146 -0.02 -8.54 -11.11
CA ALA A 146 -0.92 -8.81 -12.24
C ALA A 146 -2.01 -9.84 -11.87
N ILE A 147 -1.64 -10.94 -11.21
CA ILE A 147 -2.60 -11.97 -10.74
C ILE A 147 -3.55 -11.36 -9.70
N GLY A 148 -3.03 -10.54 -8.77
CA GLY A 148 -3.85 -9.85 -7.77
C GLY A 148 -4.89 -8.94 -8.41
N ILE A 149 -4.47 -8.07 -9.33
CA ILE A 149 -5.35 -7.18 -10.11
C ILE A 149 -6.41 -8.01 -10.86
N LEU A 150 -6.01 -9.09 -11.55
CA LEU A 150 -6.94 -9.91 -12.34
C LEU A 150 -8.02 -10.57 -11.47
N VAL A 151 -7.64 -11.15 -10.32
CA VAL A 151 -8.60 -11.75 -9.38
C VAL A 151 -9.53 -10.69 -8.78
N GLY A 152 -8.98 -9.52 -8.40
CA GLY A 152 -9.78 -8.39 -7.92
C GLY A 152 -10.77 -7.89 -8.98
N ALA A 153 -10.34 -7.75 -10.23
CA ALA A 153 -11.19 -7.33 -11.35
C ALA A 153 -12.34 -8.30 -11.62
N VAL A 154 -12.09 -9.61 -11.64
CA VAL A 154 -13.14 -10.63 -11.83
C VAL A 154 -14.16 -10.57 -10.69
N LEU A 155 -13.70 -10.50 -9.44
CA LEU A 155 -14.58 -10.40 -8.27
C LEU A 155 -15.40 -9.09 -8.28
N ALA A 156 -14.78 -7.97 -8.63
CA ALA A 156 -15.42 -6.68 -8.77
C ALA A 156 -16.50 -6.65 -9.88
N ILE A 157 -16.25 -7.32 -11.02
CA ILE A 157 -17.25 -7.47 -12.09
C ILE A 157 -18.44 -8.31 -11.61
N VAL A 158 -18.21 -9.45 -10.94
CA VAL A 158 -19.29 -10.28 -10.39
C VAL A 158 -20.13 -9.49 -9.38
N VAL A 159 -19.49 -8.76 -8.46
CA VAL A 159 -20.17 -7.90 -7.48
C VAL A 159 -20.92 -6.75 -8.16
N ALA A 160 -20.38 -6.14 -9.21
CA ALA A 160 -21.08 -5.10 -9.97
C ALA A 160 -22.33 -5.63 -10.67
N LEU A 161 -22.26 -6.82 -11.29
CA LEU A 161 -23.41 -7.42 -11.99
C LEU A 161 -24.51 -7.87 -11.03
N VAL A 162 -24.16 -8.60 -9.97
CA VAL A 162 -25.10 -9.00 -8.91
C VAL A 162 -25.69 -7.76 -8.21
N GLY A 163 -24.85 -6.75 -7.97
CA GLY A 163 -25.25 -5.49 -7.38
C GLY A 163 -26.25 -4.71 -8.21
N ASN A 164 -26.03 -4.58 -9.53
CA ASN A 164 -27.01 -3.97 -10.43
C ASN A 164 -28.32 -4.78 -10.47
N LEU A 165 -28.27 -6.11 -10.52
CA LEU A 165 -29.48 -6.96 -10.50
C LEU A 165 -30.34 -6.80 -9.24
N ILE A 166 -29.77 -6.34 -8.12
CA ILE A 166 -30.48 -6.12 -6.85
C ILE A 166 -30.89 -4.64 -6.70
N VAL A 167 -29.97 -3.70 -6.92
CA VAL A 167 -30.20 -2.27 -6.62
C VAL A 167 -30.79 -1.50 -7.80
N THR A 168 -30.45 -1.81 -9.05
CA THR A 168 -30.99 -1.08 -10.21
C THR A 168 -32.52 -1.21 -10.34
N PRO A 169 -33.17 -2.36 -10.09
CA PRO A 169 -34.63 -2.43 -10.03
C PRO A 169 -35.26 -1.51 -8.99
N ILE A 170 -34.63 -1.37 -7.82
CA ILE A 170 -35.11 -0.52 -6.71
C ILE A 170 -34.90 0.97 -7.05
N TYR A 171 -33.71 1.32 -7.55
CA TYR A 171 -33.25 2.68 -7.80
C TYR A 171 -33.84 3.31 -9.06
N ALA A 172 -33.87 2.56 -10.17
CA ALA A 172 -34.37 3.03 -11.47
C ALA A 172 -35.84 2.63 -11.74
N HIS A 173 -36.50 1.98 -10.77
CA HIS A 173 -37.87 1.46 -10.87
C HIS A 173 -38.10 0.54 -12.09
N MET A 174 -37.06 -0.18 -12.50
CA MET A 174 -37.08 -1.12 -13.64
C MET A 174 -37.41 -2.54 -13.19
N THR A 175 -37.95 -3.36 -14.09
CA THR A 175 -38.12 -4.79 -13.83
C THR A 175 -36.77 -5.51 -13.82
N TYR A 176 -36.64 -6.57 -13.02
CA TYR A 176 -35.45 -7.43 -12.99
C TYR A 176 -35.06 -7.93 -14.40
N GLN A 177 -36.07 -8.28 -15.21
CA GLN A 177 -35.90 -8.76 -16.59
C GLN A 177 -35.27 -7.68 -17.49
N ALA A 178 -35.66 -6.41 -17.33
CA ALA A 178 -35.07 -5.30 -18.09
C ALA A 178 -33.60 -5.07 -17.70
N VAL A 179 -33.28 -5.11 -16.40
CA VAL A 179 -31.88 -5.00 -15.92
C VAL A 179 -31.03 -6.19 -16.37
N ALA A 180 -31.60 -7.41 -16.35
CA ALA A 180 -30.93 -8.61 -16.86
C ALA A 180 -30.63 -8.52 -18.37
N ALA A 181 -31.56 -7.98 -19.17
CA ALA A 181 -31.33 -7.73 -20.60
C ALA A 181 -30.21 -6.70 -20.85
N MET A 182 -29.97 -5.77 -19.92
CA MET A 182 -28.86 -4.80 -20.01
C MET A 182 -27.49 -5.37 -19.63
N ILE A 183 -27.40 -6.59 -19.08
CA ILE A 183 -26.11 -7.19 -18.64
C ILE A 183 -25.11 -7.27 -19.80
N LEU A 184 -25.47 -7.99 -20.87
CA LEU A 184 -24.56 -8.24 -21.99
C LEU A 184 -24.23 -6.99 -22.83
N PRO A 185 -25.19 -6.10 -23.19
CA PRO A 185 -24.88 -4.94 -24.03
C PRO A 185 -24.28 -3.75 -23.26
N ILE A 186 -24.50 -3.62 -21.94
CA ILE A 186 -24.14 -2.40 -21.19
C ILE A 186 -23.32 -2.73 -19.94
N LEU A 187 -23.87 -3.47 -18.98
CA LEU A 187 -23.29 -3.58 -17.64
C LEU A 187 -21.95 -4.33 -17.64
N LEU A 188 -21.85 -5.44 -18.37
CA LEU A 188 -20.63 -6.24 -18.47
C LEU A 188 -19.54 -5.49 -19.28
N PRO A 189 -19.79 -4.96 -20.49
CA PRO A 189 -18.80 -4.16 -21.23
C PRO A 189 -18.27 -2.97 -20.42
N PHE A 190 -19.14 -2.23 -19.73
CA PHE A 190 -18.74 -1.11 -18.89
C PHE A 190 -17.82 -1.55 -17.74
N ASN A 191 -18.20 -2.59 -16.98
CA ASN A 191 -17.40 -3.02 -15.84
C ASN A 191 -16.07 -3.65 -16.27
N VAL A 192 -16.04 -4.37 -17.40
CA VAL A 192 -14.80 -4.85 -18.01
C VAL A 192 -13.90 -3.68 -18.41
N ALA A 193 -14.44 -2.63 -19.05
CA ALA A 193 -13.67 -1.43 -19.39
C ALA A 193 -13.14 -0.69 -18.15
N LYS A 194 -13.98 -0.46 -17.13
CA LYS A 194 -13.59 0.18 -15.86
C LYS A 194 -12.46 -0.60 -15.18
N MET A 195 -12.58 -1.92 -15.08
CA MET A 195 -11.54 -2.78 -14.52
C MET A 195 -10.27 -2.82 -15.37
N ALA A 196 -10.37 -2.82 -16.71
CA ALA A 196 -9.21 -2.81 -17.60
C ALA A 196 -8.39 -1.52 -17.47
N ILE A 197 -9.05 -0.35 -17.41
CA ILE A 197 -8.40 0.95 -17.19
C ILE A 197 -7.74 0.95 -15.79
N HIS A 198 -8.46 0.53 -14.75
CA HIS A 198 -7.91 0.43 -13.39
C HIS A 198 -6.70 -0.50 -13.32
N ALA A 199 -6.75 -1.65 -14.01
CA ALA A 199 -5.69 -2.64 -14.07
C ALA A 199 -4.42 -2.11 -14.75
N VAL A 200 -4.56 -1.53 -15.95
CA VAL A 200 -3.43 -1.02 -16.74
C VAL A 200 -2.74 0.13 -16.02
N ILE A 201 -3.50 1.14 -15.55
CA ILE A 201 -2.92 2.30 -14.87
C ILE A 201 -2.23 1.87 -13.58
N THR A 202 -2.89 1.05 -12.74
CA THR A 202 -2.28 0.52 -11.50
C THR A 202 -0.99 -0.24 -11.80
N PHE A 203 -1.00 -1.16 -12.78
CA PHE A 203 0.17 -1.99 -13.09
C PHE A 203 1.40 -1.19 -13.55
N LEU A 204 1.18 -0.03 -14.20
CA LEU A 204 2.26 0.89 -14.58
C LEU A 204 2.81 1.66 -13.37
N ILE A 205 1.95 2.24 -12.52
CA ILE A 205 2.38 3.21 -11.50
C ILE A 205 2.62 2.63 -10.10
N TYR A 206 2.12 1.43 -9.78
CA TYR A 206 2.24 0.88 -8.42
C TYR A 206 3.69 0.66 -7.97
N LYS A 207 4.61 0.28 -8.87
CA LYS A 207 5.98 -0.08 -8.48
C LYS A 207 6.84 1.15 -8.13
N PRO A 208 6.84 2.25 -8.91
CA PRO A 208 7.42 3.53 -8.47
C PRO A 208 6.86 3.99 -7.11
N ILE A 209 5.53 4.01 -6.94
CA ILE A 209 4.90 4.49 -5.72
C ILE A 209 5.24 3.59 -4.52
N SER A 210 5.13 2.27 -4.65
CA SER A 210 5.48 1.32 -3.59
C SER A 210 6.96 1.42 -3.19
N ASN A 211 7.87 1.70 -4.14
CA ASN A 211 9.29 1.87 -3.86
C ASN A 211 9.61 3.20 -3.15
N LEU A 212 8.92 4.29 -3.49
CA LEU A 212 9.06 5.58 -2.80
C LEU A 212 8.54 5.48 -1.36
N LEU A 213 7.41 4.81 -1.17
CA LEU A 213 6.81 4.61 0.16
C LEU A 213 7.60 3.58 1.01
N SER A 214 8.26 2.59 0.41
CA SER A 214 9.14 1.66 1.15
C SER A 214 10.52 2.23 1.47
N LYS A 215 11.00 3.24 0.72
CA LYS A 215 12.18 4.04 1.12
C LYS A 215 11.89 5.02 2.25
N GLN A 216 10.60 5.36 2.44
CA GLN A 216 10.15 6.20 3.52
C GLN A 216 10.05 5.40 4.83
N GLN A 217 9.37 4.25 4.80
CA GLN A 217 9.05 3.40 5.97
C GLN A 217 10.22 3.16 6.93
#